data_AF-A0A0U2NYL7-F1
#
_entry.id   AF-A0A0U2NYL7-F1
#
_cell.length_a   1.000
_cell.length_b   1.000
_cell.length_c   1.000
_cell.angle_alpha   90.00
_cell.angle_beta   90.00
_cell.angle_gamma   90.00
#
_symmetry.space_group_name_H-M   'P 1'
#
loop_
_entity.id
_entity.type
_entity.pdbx_description
1 polymer ?
#
loop_
_entity_poly.entity_id
_entity_poly.type
_entity_poly.pdbx_seq_one_letter_code
_entity_poly.pdbx_strand_id
1 'polypeptide(L)'
;ELYDGEHDGIIAGDDWAEVQSFLAANRHERKLGKHTRYPSLLTGMIRDPDARPMTPVSTHKGSRRHRYYVTRLKPVEDKQLAWRVPAGEIERAVMAAVCNWLRSHQRPCEPGQLMSDGTLADELPCFSVPEQRKIMTSLEMTVQLGETELHLRIADETQPVVSLPARMVRRGAELKVVLGSGDPQRAPDPVLLKLVALAMSARKSLFSSKADPLTSHYSKRHLWQLLRIGFLAPDIVTAIVEGRQPPSLTGRRLLRVTDLPLDWAGQRRVLGFN
;
A
#
# COMPACT_ATOMS: atom_id res chain seq x y z
N GLU A 1 34.37 -12.64 -29.95
CA GLU A 1 34.88 -13.94 -29.50
C GLU A 1 35.59 -13.74 -28.15
N LEU A 2 35.54 -14.74 -27.27
CA LEU A 2 36.27 -14.75 -25.99
C LEU A 2 37.61 -15.45 -26.26
N TYR A 3 38.73 -14.79 -25.97
CA TYR A 3 40.07 -15.34 -26.17
C TYR A 3 40.77 -15.51 -24.82
N ASP A 4 41.61 -16.54 -24.73
CA ASP A 4 42.42 -16.78 -23.54
C ASP A 4 43.57 -15.77 -23.45
N GLY A 5 43.90 -15.37 -22.23
CA GLY A 5 45.05 -14.51 -21.96
C GLY A 5 46.34 -15.32 -21.99
N GLU A 6 47.44 -14.68 -22.39
CA GLU A 6 48.79 -15.30 -22.42
C GLU A 6 49.42 -15.49 -21.03
N HIS A 7 48.77 -15.02 -19.96
CA HIS A 7 49.24 -15.12 -18.59
C HIS A 7 48.56 -16.27 -17.84
N ASP A 8 49.34 -16.97 -17.01
CA ASP A 8 48.81 -17.96 -16.08
C ASP A 8 47.78 -17.33 -15.14
N GLY A 9 46.66 -18.02 -14.98
CA GLY A 9 45.57 -17.60 -14.10
C GLY A 9 46.03 -17.52 -12.64
N ILE A 10 45.75 -16.40 -11.98
CA ILE A 10 46.08 -16.18 -10.56
C ILE A 10 45.28 -17.13 -9.64
N ILE A 11 44.10 -17.56 -10.10
CA ILE A 11 43.16 -18.40 -9.36
C ILE A 11 42.85 -19.63 -10.23
N ALA A 12 42.72 -20.80 -9.60
CA ALA A 12 42.31 -22.01 -10.30
C ALA A 12 40.92 -21.85 -10.94
N GLY A 13 40.72 -22.42 -12.13
CA GLY A 13 39.46 -22.30 -12.87
C GLY A 13 38.25 -22.82 -12.08
N ASP A 14 38.43 -23.88 -11.29
CA ASP A 14 37.38 -24.48 -10.47
C ASP A 14 36.96 -23.54 -9.32
N ASP A 15 37.92 -22.97 -8.60
CA ASP A 15 37.67 -21.97 -7.54
C ASP A 15 36.99 -20.72 -8.12
N TRP A 16 37.40 -20.30 -9.32
CA TRP A 16 36.78 -19.18 -10.02
C TRP A 16 35.33 -19.50 -10.37
N ALA A 17 35.05 -20.67 -10.95
CA ALA A 17 33.70 -21.10 -11.31
C ALA A 17 32.80 -21.22 -10.08
N GLU A 18 33.32 -21.75 -8.97
CA GLU A 18 32.60 -21.86 -7.71
C GLU A 18 32.22 -20.48 -7.18
N VAL A 19 33.16 -19.53 -7.11
CA VAL A 19 32.87 -18.15 -6.70
C VAL A 19 31.87 -17.47 -7.65
N GLN A 20 32.00 -17.66 -8.97
CA GLN A 20 31.03 -17.12 -9.92
C GLN A 20 29.61 -17.67 -9.68
N SER A 21 29.48 -18.95 -9.35
CA SER A 21 28.19 -19.57 -8.99
C SER A 21 27.58 -18.92 -7.73
N PHE A 22 28.38 -18.69 -6.70
CA PHE A 22 27.95 -18.01 -5.47
C PHE A 22 27.56 -16.56 -5.75
N LEU A 23 28.32 -15.83 -6.56
CA LEU A 23 28.01 -14.45 -6.93
C LEU A 23 26.72 -14.36 -7.74
N ALA A 24 26.46 -15.32 -8.64
CA ALA A 24 25.21 -15.43 -9.39
C ALA A 24 24.01 -15.70 -8.47
N ALA A 25 24.13 -16.64 -7.53
CA ALA A 25 23.11 -16.93 -6.52
C ALA A 25 22.82 -15.70 -5.64
N ASN A 26 23.88 -15.05 -5.13
CA ASN A 26 23.77 -13.83 -4.32
C ASN A 26 23.09 -12.69 -5.07
N ARG A 27 23.36 -12.54 -6.38
CA ARG A 27 22.68 -11.54 -7.22
C ARG A 27 21.18 -11.79 -7.28
N HIS A 28 20.76 -13.04 -7.44
CA HIS A 28 19.34 -13.43 -7.41
C HIS A 28 18.71 -13.17 -6.04
N GLU A 29 19.36 -13.55 -4.95
CA GLU A 29 18.86 -13.30 -3.58
C GLU A 29 18.75 -11.80 -3.24
N ARG A 30 19.70 -10.98 -3.71
CA ARG A 30 19.61 -9.52 -3.62
C ARG A 30 18.47 -8.97 -4.45
N LYS A 31 18.26 -9.49 -5.67
CA LYS A 31 17.13 -9.09 -6.54
C LYS A 31 15.80 -9.38 -5.84
N LEU A 32 15.65 -10.52 -5.16
CA LEU A 32 14.46 -10.87 -4.38
C LEU A 32 14.35 -10.10 -3.05
N GLY A 33 15.46 -9.55 -2.54
CA GLY A 33 15.50 -8.87 -1.25
C GLY A 33 15.50 -9.82 -0.06
N LYS A 34 15.94 -11.07 -0.25
CA LYS A 34 15.94 -12.16 0.75
C LYS A 34 16.73 -11.78 2.02
N HIS A 35 17.84 -11.05 1.86
CA HIS A 35 18.69 -10.57 2.97
C HIS A 35 18.28 -9.21 3.52
N THR A 36 17.27 -8.55 2.94
CA THR A 36 16.80 -7.26 3.41
C THR A 36 15.75 -7.48 4.49
N ARG A 37 15.93 -6.87 5.66
CA ARG A 37 14.98 -6.98 6.80
C ARG A 37 13.56 -6.49 6.47
N TYR A 38 13.43 -5.61 5.47
CA TYR A 38 12.17 -5.02 5.00
C TYR A 38 12.19 -4.87 3.47
N PRO A 39 12.01 -5.96 2.71
CA PRO A 39 12.02 -5.89 1.26
C PRO A 39 10.85 -5.03 0.75
N SER A 40 11.06 -4.34 -0.37
CA SER A 40 10.01 -3.57 -1.05
C SER A 40 9.66 -4.27 -2.35
N LEU A 41 8.37 -4.48 -2.59
CA LEU A 41 7.85 -5.40 -3.61
C LEU A 41 8.31 -5.02 -5.02
N LEU A 42 8.19 -3.74 -5.37
CA LEU A 42 8.36 -3.24 -6.73
C LEU A 42 9.79 -2.76 -7.02
N THR A 43 10.75 -3.05 -6.14
CA THR A 43 12.14 -2.62 -6.34
C THR A 43 12.67 -3.15 -7.68
N GLY A 44 13.07 -2.24 -8.56
CA GLY A 44 13.57 -2.55 -9.90
C GLY A 44 12.50 -2.78 -10.97
N MET A 45 11.20 -2.82 -10.60
CA MET A 45 10.07 -2.98 -11.52
C MET A 45 9.31 -1.66 -11.78
N ILE A 46 9.35 -0.74 -10.81
CA ILE A 46 8.60 0.53 -10.88
C ILE A 46 9.36 1.64 -11.64
N ARG A 47 8.64 2.36 -12.49
CA ARG A 47 9.10 3.49 -13.29
C ARG A 47 8.13 4.67 -13.20
N ASP A 48 8.70 5.85 -13.37
CA ASP A 48 8.00 7.14 -13.44
C ASP A 48 7.30 7.32 -14.82
N PRO A 49 6.47 8.37 -15.03
CA PRO A 49 5.87 8.65 -16.34
C PRO A 49 6.91 8.79 -17.46
N ASP A 50 8.04 9.42 -17.15
CA ASP A 50 9.18 9.58 -18.06
C ASP A 50 10.07 8.31 -18.14
N ALA A 51 9.54 7.15 -17.76
CA ALA A 51 10.22 5.85 -17.71
C ALA A 51 11.49 5.80 -16.83
N ARG A 52 11.72 6.79 -15.98
CA ARG A 52 12.86 6.83 -15.03
C ARG A 52 12.66 5.78 -13.93
N PRO A 53 13.72 5.06 -13.51
CA PRO A 53 13.59 4.04 -12.47
C PRO A 53 13.34 4.68 -11.10
N MET A 54 12.46 4.10 -10.30
CA MET A 54 12.22 4.56 -8.93
C MET A 54 12.85 3.61 -7.90
N THR A 55 13.35 4.17 -6.80
CA THR A 55 14.01 3.44 -5.72
C THR A 55 13.18 3.53 -4.43
N PRO A 56 13.06 2.44 -3.66
CA PRO A 56 12.42 2.49 -2.35
C PRO A 56 13.26 3.32 -1.37
N VAL A 57 12.63 4.30 -0.73
CA VAL A 57 13.19 5.10 0.36
C VAL A 57 12.28 4.95 1.56
N SER A 58 12.86 4.81 2.75
CA SER A 58 12.08 4.72 3.99
C SER A 58 12.51 5.76 5.01
N THR A 59 11.54 6.26 5.76
CA THR A 59 11.76 7.14 6.90
C THR A 59 11.08 6.57 8.13
N HIS A 60 11.58 6.89 9.32
CA HIS A 60 10.98 6.48 10.58
C HIS A 60 10.43 7.70 11.31
N LYS A 61 9.27 7.54 11.95
CA LYS A 61 8.71 8.53 12.87
C LYS A 61 8.18 7.80 14.09
N GLY A 62 8.92 7.87 15.20
CA GLY A 62 8.67 7.02 16.36
C GLY A 62 8.79 5.54 15.99
N SER A 63 7.80 4.73 16.35
CA SER A 63 7.74 3.30 16.02
C SER A 63 7.21 2.99 14.60
N ARG A 64 6.72 3.99 13.86
CA ARG A 64 6.13 3.80 12.53
C ARG A 64 7.16 4.06 11.43
N ARG A 65 7.24 3.13 10.47
CA ARG A 65 8.06 3.27 9.27
C ARG A 65 7.18 3.65 8.08
N HIS A 66 7.56 4.71 7.39
CA HIS A 66 6.95 5.14 6.15
C HIS A 66 7.85 4.74 4.98
N ARG A 67 7.27 4.13 3.94
CA ARG A 67 7.99 3.65 2.76
C ARG A 67 7.44 4.36 1.52
N TYR A 68 8.35 4.80 0.66
CA TYR A 68 8.05 5.54 -0.56
C TYR A 68 8.87 4.99 -1.72
N TYR A 69 8.36 5.06 -2.94
CA TYR A 69 9.16 4.98 -4.15
C TYR A 69 9.49 6.40 -4.61
N VAL A 70 10.76 6.68 -4.87
CA VAL A 70 11.23 7.99 -5.31
C VAL A 70 11.97 7.85 -6.63
N THR A 71 11.69 8.72 -7.60
CA THR A 71 12.39 8.75 -8.89
C THR A 71 13.90 8.95 -8.69
N ARG A 72 14.71 8.14 -9.36
CA ARG A 72 16.15 8.39 -9.46
C ARG A 72 16.42 9.42 -10.53
N LEU A 73 16.63 10.66 -10.10
CA LEU A 73 17.10 11.73 -10.96
C LEU A 73 18.60 11.62 -11.20
N LYS A 74 19.04 12.03 -12.39
CA LYS A 74 20.47 12.24 -12.66
C LYS A 74 20.93 13.54 -11.97
N PRO A 75 22.24 13.70 -11.65
CA PRO A 75 22.74 14.89 -10.94
C PRO A 75 22.42 16.24 -11.61
N VAL A 76 22.18 16.24 -12.92
CA VAL A 76 21.89 17.43 -13.75
C VAL A 76 20.39 17.75 -13.81
N GLU A 77 19.53 16.82 -13.41
CA GLU A 77 18.06 16.97 -13.53
C GLU A 77 17.47 17.74 -12.34
N ASP A 78 16.42 18.53 -12.61
CA ASP A 78 15.72 19.29 -11.59
C ASP A 78 14.98 18.38 -10.60
N LYS A 79 15.16 18.65 -9.30
CA LYS A 79 14.50 17.95 -8.19
C LYS A 79 12.98 18.05 -8.24
N GLN A 80 12.42 19.08 -8.90
CA GLN A 80 10.98 19.22 -9.06
C GLN A 80 10.35 18.13 -9.95
N LEU A 81 11.15 17.45 -10.76
CA LEU A 81 10.74 16.33 -11.60
C LEU A 81 10.70 15.00 -10.82
N ALA A 82 11.19 14.96 -9.58
CA ALA A 82 11.17 13.74 -8.79
C ALA A 82 9.76 13.42 -8.31
N TRP A 83 9.26 12.25 -8.69
CA TRP A 83 8.04 11.72 -8.11
C TRP A 83 8.37 11.00 -6.80
N ARG A 84 7.50 11.19 -5.80
CA ARG A 84 7.60 10.52 -4.51
C ARG A 84 6.25 9.95 -4.14
N VAL A 85 6.19 8.63 -4.03
CA VAL A 85 4.91 7.93 -3.98
C VAL A 85 4.84 6.91 -2.84
N PRO A 86 3.75 6.84 -2.04
CA PRO A 86 3.63 5.89 -0.94
C PRO A 86 3.66 4.43 -1.41
N ALA A 87 4.61 3.64 -0.90
CA ALA A 87 4.79 2.26 -1.33
C ALA A 87 3.56 1.40 -1.00
N GLY A 88 2.95 1.56 0.17
CA GLY A 88 1.83 0.71 0.59
C GLY A 88 0.53 0.89 -0.21
N GLU A 89 0.32 2.05 -0.85
CA GLU A 89 -0.84 2.26 -1.73
C GLU A 89 -0.56 1.61 -3.10
N ILE A 90 0.57 1.90 -3.72
CA ILE A 90 0.94 1.31 -5.03
C ILE A 90 1.07 -0.22 -4.93
N GLU A 91 1.77 -0.74 -3.93
CA GLU A 91 1.99 -2.19 -3.78
C GLU A 91 0.67 -2.96 -3.71
N ARG A 92 -0.34 -2.42 -3.00
CA ARG A 92 -1.68 -3.02 -2.93
C ARG A 92 -2.40 -2.96 -4.28
N ALA A 93 -2.29 -1.84 -5.00
CA ALA A 93 -2.89 -1.69 -6.33
C ALA A 93 -2.32 -2.72 -7.30
N VAL A 94 -1.00 -2.79 -7.36
CA VAL A 94 -0.28 -3.69 -8.25
C VAL A 94 -0.58 -5.13 -7.88
N MET A 95 -0.60 -5.47 -6.59
CA MET A 95 -0.96 -6.82 -6.14
C MET A 95 -2.36 -7.20 -6.59
N ALA A 96 -3.35 -6.33 -6.38
CA ALA A 96 -4.72 -6.58 -6.83
C ALA A 96 -4.82 -6.73 -8.35
N ALA A 97 -4.09 -5.91 -9.11
CA ALA A 97 -4.03 -5.99 -10.57
C ALA A 97 -3.46 -7.33 -11.05
N VAL A 98 -2.34 -7.76 -10.46
CA VAL A 98 -1.68 -9.03 -10.78
C VAL A 98 -2.59 -10.21 -10.43
N CYS A 99 -3.26 -10.17 -9.28
CA CYS A 99 -4.21 -11.22 -8.91
C CYS A 99 -5.37 -11.30 -9.91
N ASN A 100 -5.94 -10.17 -10.31
CA ASN A 100 -7.00 -10.13 -11.32
C ASN A 100 -6.54 -10.65 -12.68
N TRP A 101 -5.32 -10.26 -13.10
CA TRP A 101 -4.71 -10.76 -14.34
C TRP A 101 -4.46 -12.27 -14.28
N LEU A 102 -3.95 -12.79 -13.16
CA LEU A 102 -3.76 -14.23 -12.96
C LEU A 102 -5.08 -14.99 -13.03
N ARG A 103 -6.17 -14.45 -12.47
CA ARG A 103 -7.51 -15.07 -12.58
C ARG A 103 -8.02 -15.09 -14.01
N SER A 104 -7.80 -14.04 -14.80
CA SER A 104 -8.25 -13.99 -16.19
C SER A 104 -7.41 -14.86 -17.14
N HIS A 105 -6.17 -15.18 -16.77
CA HIS A 105 -5.24 -15.98 -17.56
C HIS A 105 -5.06 -17.42 -17.04
N GLN A 106 -5.77 -17.80 -15.98
CA GLN A 106 -5.92 -19.20 -15.62
C GLN A 106 -6.79 -19.89 -16.66
N ARG A 107 -6.24 -20.93 -17.30
CA ARG A 107 -7.04 -21.82 -18.14
C ARG A 107 -8.12 -22.45 -17.24
N PRO A 108 -9.38 -22.57 -17.69
CA PRO A 108 -10.35 -23.40 -17.01
C PRO A 108 -9.74 -24.80 -16.86
N CYS A 109 -9.57 -25.25 -15.62
CA CYS A 109 -9.12 -26.61 -15.34
C CYS A 109 -10.19 -27.56 -15.90
N GLU A 110 -9.78 -28.59 -16.65
CA GLU A 110 -10.67 -29.64 -17.15
C GLU A 110 -11.43 -30.26 -15.95
N PRO A 111 -12.76 -30.48 -16.06
CA PRO A 111 -13.57 -30.97 -14.94
C PRO A 111 -13.22 -32.43 -14.63
N GLY A 112 -12.25 -32.65 -13.75
CA GLY A 112 -11.84 -34.01 -13.33
C GLY A 112 -10.76 -34.09 -12.25
N GLN A 113 -10.04 -33.00 -11.96
CA GLN A 113 -9.05 -32.99 -10.88
C GLN A 113 -9.62 -32.35 -9.62
N LEU A 114 -9.99 -33.19 -8.65
CA LEU A 114 -10.40 -32.76 -7.32
C LEU A 114 -9.20 -32.17 -6.54
N MET A 115 -9.33 -30.88 -6.23
CA MET A 115 -8.92 -30.20 -4.99
C MET A 115 -7.42 -30.17 -4.62
N SER A 116 -6.72 -29.14 -5.10
CA SER A 116 -5.95 -28.21 -4.25
C SER A 116 -5.70 -26.86 -4.93
N ASP A 117 -6.60 -26.40 -5.81
CA ASP A 117 -6.41 -25.18 -6.58
C ASP A 117 -6.92 -23.97 -5.79
N GLY A 118 -6.21 -23.62 -4.72
CA GLY A 118 -6.07 -22.21 -4.40
C GLY A 118 -5.48 -21.58 -5.64
N THR A 119 -6.28 -20.80 -6.38
CA THR A 119 -5.76 -20.16 -7.58
C THR A 119 -4.53 -19.35 -7.17
N LEU A 120 -3.42 -19.41 -7.93
CA LEU A 120 -2.18 -18.67 -7.58
C LEU A 120 -2.46 -17.19 -7.23
N ALA A 121 -3.52 -16.63 -7.82
CA ALA A 121 -4.05 -15.29 -7.53
C ALA A 121 -4.57 -15.10 -6.10
N ASP A 122 -5.15 -16.10 -5.48
CA ASP A 122 -5.70 -16.04 -4.12
C ASP A 122 -4.63 -16.26 -3.05
N GLU A 123 -3.58 -17.04 -3.37
CA GLU A 123 -2.47 -17.31 -2.45
C GLU A 123 -1.37 -16.25 -2.48
N LEU A 124 -1.17 -15.58 -3.63
CA LEU A 124 -0.12 -14.58 -3.83
C LEU A 124 -0.06 -13.50 -2.74
N PRO A 125 -1.18 -12.90 -2.27
CA PRO A 125 -1.16 -11.89 -1.21
C PRO A 125 -0.67 -12.42 0.14
N CYS A 126 -0.79 -13.74 0.38
CA CYS A 126 -0.42 -14.39 1.64
C CYS A 126 1.05 -14.79 1.69
N PHE A 127 1.73 -14.88 0.54
CA PHE A 127 3.15 -15.21 0.49
C PHE A 127 4.04 -14.11 1.09
N SER A 128 5.26 -14.51 1.47
CA SER A 128 6.25 -13.54 1.90
C SER A 128 6.64 -12.61 0.74
N VAL A 129 7.05 -11.37 1.05
CA VAL A 129 7.45 -10.41 0.00
C VAL A 129 8.54 -10.96 -0.93
N PRO A 130 9.57 -11.70 -0.48
CA PRO A 130 10.54 -12.33 -1.39
C PRO A 130 9.90 -13.34 -2.36
N GLU A 131 8.92 -14.14 -1.92
CA GLU A 131 8.19 -15.09 -2.77
C GLU A 131 7.28 -14.37 -3.76
N GLN A 132 6.54 -13.35 -3.30
CA GLN A 132 5.76 -12.47 -4.18
C GLN A 132 6.65 -11.87 -5.27
N ARG A 133 7.84 -11.38 -4.90
CA ARG A 133 8.81 -10.83 -5.85
C ARG A 133 9.37 -11.88 -6.79
N LYS A 134 9.55 -13.13 -6.34
CA LYS A 134 9.99 -14.23 -7.21
C LYS A 134 8.99 -14.43 -8.34
N ILE A 135 7.70 -14.50 -8.00
CA ILE A 135 6.60 -14.67 -8.96
C ILE A 135 6.50 -13.45 -9.90
N MET A 136 6.55 -12.23 -9.35
CA MET A 136 6.52 -11.01 -10.16
C MET A 136 7.72 -10.88 -11.11
N THR A 137 8.90 -11.32 -10.66
CA THR A 137 10.12 -11.28 -11.46
C THR A 137 10.09 -12.33 -12.56
N SER A 138 9.53 -13.52 -12.31
CA SER A 138 9.35 -14.54 -13.36
C SER A 138 8.33 -14.12 -14.41
N LEU A 139 7.41 -13.21 -14.08
CA LEU A 139 6.45 -12.63 -15.02
C LEU A 139 7.04 -11.43 -15.80
N GLU A 140 8.32 -11.10 -15.60
CA GLU A 140 9.01 -9.95 -16.21
C GLU A 140 8.24 -8.62 -16.07
N MET A 141 7.54 -8.47 -14.94
CA MET A 141 6.59 -7.38 -14.75
C MET A 141 7.31 -6.03 -14.66
N THR A 142 6.76 -5.03 -15.35
CA THR A 142 7.12 -3.61 -15.22
C THR A 142 5.90 -2.77 -14.89
N VAL A 143 6.07 -1.81 -13.98
CA VAL A 143 5.01 -0.90 -13.53
C VAL A 143 5.39 0.51 -13.91
N GLN A 144 4.59 1.16 -14.74
CA GLN A 144 4.77 2.56 -15.13
C GLN A 144 3.66 3.41 -14.52
N LEU A 145 4.07 4.46 -13.81
CA LEU A 145 3.14 5.46 -13.30
C LEU A 145 2.83 6.47 -14.42
N GLY A 146 1.56 6.80 -14.63
CA GLY A 146 1.13 7.97 -15.41
C GLY A 146 0.76 9.13 -14.50
N GLU A 147 0.01 10.12 -14.98
CA GLU A 147 -0.62 11.15 -14.12
C GLU A 147 -2.02 10.76 -13.63
N THR A 148 -2.72 9.97 -14.44
CA THR A 148 -4.12 9.56 -14.20
C THR A 148 -4.30 8.05 -14.19
N GLU A 149 -3.29 7.29 -14.61
CA GLU A 149 -3.35 5.84 -14.76
C GLU A 149 -2.06 5.19 -14.26
N LEU A 150 -2.17 3.92 -13.85
CA LEU A 150 -1.04 3.05 -13.57
C LEU A 150 -1.08 1.92 -14.59
N HIS A 151 0.00 1.80 -15.35
CA HIS A 151 0.14 0.80 -16.40
C HIS A 151 1.00 -0.36 -15.89
N LEU A 152 0.44 -1.57 -15.92
CA LEU A 152 1.19 -2.80 -15.68
C LEU A 152 1.43 -3.50 -17.01
N ARG A 153 2.70 -3.84 -17.25
CA ARG A 153 3.13 -4.60 -18.41
C ARG A 153 3.75 -5.90 -17.91
N ILE A 154 3.18 -7.01 -18.35
CA ILE A 154 3.56 -8.39 -17.98
C ILE A 154 3.95 -9.06 -19.30
N ALA A 155 5.14 -9.67 -19.35
CA ALA A 155 5.80 -10.10 -20.58
C ALA A 155 6.08 -8.95 -21.58
N ASP A 156 7.04 -9.15 -22.49
CA ASP A 156 7.57 -8.10 -23.39
C ASP A 156 6.60 -7.73 -24.54
N GLU A 157 5.31 -7.60 -24.23
CA GLU A 157 4.32 -7.08 -25.16
C GLU A 157 4.44 -5.55 -25.24
N THR A 158 4.21 -5.01 -26.44
CA THR A 158 4.30 -3.58 -26.75
C THR A 158 3.16 -2.75 -26.17
N GLN A 159 2.12 -3.40 -25.63
CA GLN A 159 0.95 -2.73 -25.04
C GLN A 159 0.78 -3.09 -23.56
N PRO A 160 0.35 -2.14 -22.71
CA PRO A 160 0.08 -2.42 -21.31
C PRO A 160 -1.16 -3.33 -21.19
N VAL A 161 -0.99 -4.50 -20.60
CA VAL A 161 -2.06 -5.51 -20.45
C VAL A 161 -3.10 -5.08 -19.40
N VAL A 162 -2.71 -4.25 -18.41
CA VAL A 162 -3.62 -3.75 -17.38
C VAL A 162 -3.38 -2.27 -17.12
N SER A 163 -4.37 -1.43 -17.45
CA SER A 163 -4.42 -0.01 -17.08
C SER A 163 -5.40 0.18 -15.94
N LEU A 164 -4.90 0.62 -14.78
CA LEU A 164 -5.71 0.95 -13.62
C LEU A 164 -5.89 2.47 -13.53
N PRO A 165 -7.11 3.00 -13.36
CA PRO A 165 -7.28 4.41 -13.08
C PRO A 165 -6.61 4.71 -11.73
N ALA A 166 -5.65 5.61 -11.72
CA ALA A 166 -4.90 6.00 -10.54
C ALA A 166 -4.78 7.52 -10.55
N ARG A 167 -5.63 8.21 -9.79
CA ARG A 167 -5.55 9.67 -9.70
C ARG A 167 -4.44 10.04 -8.72
N MET A 168 -3.30 10.47 -9.23
CA MET A 168 -2.25 11.02 -8.37
C MET A 168 -2.61 12.46 -8.00
N VAL A 169 -2.88 12.68 -6.71
CA VAL A 169 -3.21 14.00 -6.17
C VAL A 169 -1.96 14.56 -5.48
N ARG A 170 -1.40 15.64 -6.04
CA ARG A 170 -0.34 16.41 -5.38
C ARG A 170 -0.89 17.10 -4.13
N ARG A 171 -0.26 16.88 -2.97
CA ARG A 171 -0.45 17.68 -1.75
C ARG A 171 0.90 18.27 -1.34
N GLY A 172 1.19 19.49 -1.77
CA GLY A 172 2.50 20.11 -1.56
C GLY A 172 3.59 19.41 -2.38
N ALA A 173 4.75 19.14 -1.77
CA ALA A 173 5.86 18.39 -2.40
C ALA A 173 5.65 16.86 -2.42
N GLU A 174 4.50 16.36 -1.98
CA GLU A 174 4.20 14.93 -1.90
C GLU A 174 3.11 14.54 -2.90
N LEU A 175 3.36 13.48 -3.70
CA LEU A 175 2.34 12.85 -4.53
C LEU A 175 1.64 11.78 -3.70
N LYS A 176 0.32 11.91 -3.53
CA LYS A 176 -0.51 10.86 -2.94
C LYS A 176 -1.23 10.14 -4.07
N VAL A 177 -1.14 8.81 -4.12
CA VAL A 177 -1.88 8.02 -5.12
C VAL A 177 -3.28 7.80 -4.58
N VAL A 178 -4.26 8.43 -5.20
CA VAL A 178 -5.66 8.06 -5.00
C VAL A 178 -5.99 7.11 -6.13
N LEU A 179 -5.80 5.81 -5.90
CA LEU A 179 -6.18 4.77 -6.86
C LEU A 179 -7.68 4.92 -7.15
N GLY A 180 -8.02 5.18 -8.41
CA GLY A 180 -9.37 5.24 -8.93
C GLY A 180 -9.85 3.86 -9.34
N SER A 181 -9.65 2.85 -8.52
CA SER A 181 -10.44 1.63 -8.63
C SER A 181 -11.89 2.02 -8.28
N GLY A 182 -12.81 1.81 -9.23
CA GLY A 182 -14.24 2.17 -9.16
C GLY A 182 -14.86 1.91 -7.79
N ASP A 183 -15.82 2.77 -7.45
CA ASP A 183 -16.40 2.98 -6.11
C ASP A 183 -16.10 1.82 -5.16
N PRO A 184 -15.06 1.95 -4.29
CA PRO A 184 -14.83 0.91 -3.32
C PRO A 184 -16.13 0.86 -2.52
N GLN A 185 -16.74 -0.31 -2.40
CA GLN A 185 -17.53 -0.64 -1.21
C GLN A 185 -16.66 -0.16 -0.04
N ARG A 186 -16.90 1.07 0.45
CA ARG A 186 -15.87 1.83 1.16
C ARG A 186 -15.55 1.02 2.40
N ALA A 187 -14.39 0.39 2.44
CA ALA A 187 -14.01 -0.36 3.63
C ALA A 187 -14.02 0.64 4.80
N PRO A 188 -14.74 0.36 5.91
CA PRO A 188 -14.85 1.28 7.03
C PRO A 188 -13.46 1.69 7.52
N ASP A 189 -13.24 2.99 7.73
CA ASP A 189 -11.93 3.47 8.20
C ASP A 189 -11.70 2.91 9.62
N PRO A 190 -10.68 2.05 9.83
CA PRO A 190 -10.46 1.39 11.11
C PRO A 190 -10.18 2.38 12.24
N VAL A 191 -9.65 3.56 11.92
CA VAL A 191 -9.41 4.62 12.90
C VAL A 191 -10.73 5.26 13.33
N LEU A 192 -11.64 5.52 12.37
CA LEU A 192 -12.98 6.05 12.68
C LEU A 192 -13.80 5.02 13.47
N LEU A 193 -13.79 3.75 13.07
CA LEU A 193 -14.44 2.66 13.82
C LEU A 193 -13.95 2.60 15.26
N LYS A 194 -12.63 2.63 15.46
CA LYS A 194 -12.04 2.63 16.80
C LYS A 194 -12.48 3.84 17.61
N LEU A 195 -12.53 5.03 17.01
CA LEU A 195 -12.98 6.24 17.69
C LEU A 195 -14.47 6.17 18.07
N VAL A 196 -15.33 5.68 17.18
CA VAL A 196 -16.75 5.48 17.47
C VAL A 196 -16.93 4.47 18.61
N ALA A 197 -16.21 3.34 18.59
CA ALA A 197 -16.26 2.35 19.66
C ALA A 197 -15.82 2.93 21.02
N LEU A 198 -14.70 3.67 21.04
CA LEU A 198 -14.22 4.34 22.26
C LEU A 198 -15.19 5.42 22.74
N ALA A 199 -15.82 6.15 21.83
CA ALA A 199 -16.81 7.17 22.15
C ALA A 199 -18.09 6.57 22.76
N MET A 200 -18.57 5.45 22.22
CA MET A 200 -19.71 4.72 22.78
C MET A 200 -19.40 4.12 24.15
N SER A 201 -18.18 3.60 24.34
CA SER A 201 -17.67 3.16 25.65
C SER A 201 -17.64 4.31 26.65
N ALA A 202 -17.07 5.46 26.29
CA ALA A 202 -17.03 6.65 27.14
C ALA A 202 -18.43 7.15 27.51
N ARG A 203 -19.38 7.12 26.56
CA ARG A 203 -20.78 7.45 26.80
C ARG A 203 -21.43 6.45 27.77
N LYS A 204 -21.20 5.15 27.61
CA LYS A 204 -21.72 4.11 28.50
C LYS A 204 -21.20 4.29 29.93
N SER A 205 -19.93 4.65 30.10
CA SER A 205 -19.34 4.96 31.41
C SER A 205 -19.93 6.19 32.09
N LEU A 206 -20.53 7.12 31.35
CA LEU A 206 -21.21 8.28 31.95
C LEU A 206 -22.52 7.89 32.62
N PHE A 207 -23.24 6.94 32.02
CA PHE A 207 -24.52 6.44 32.55
C PHE A 207 -24.37 5.25 33.50
N SER A 208 -23.18 4.65 33.57
CA SER A 208 -22.86 3.56 34.48
C SER A 208 -22.03 4.07 35.65
N SER A 209 -22.30 3.59 36.86
CA SER A 209 -21.45 3.85 38.03
C SER A 209 -20.08 3.17 37.96
N LYS A 210 -19.82 2.38 36.92
CA LYS A 210 -18.57 1.64 36.69
C LYS A 210 -17.75 2.30 35.56
N ALA A 211 -16.49 2.59 35.85
CA ALA A 211 -15.54 3.03 34.83
C ALA A 211 -15.28 1.89 33.83
N ASP A 212 -15.31 2.20 32.53
CA ASP A 212 -14.97 1.22 31.50
C ASP A 212 -13.44 1.08 31.38
N PRO A 213 -12.89 -0.14 31.47
CA PRO A 213 -11.46 -0.39 31.29
C PRO A 213 -10.88 0.20 30.01
N LEU A 214 -11.68 0.32 28.95
CA LEU A 214 -11.26 0.85 27.65
C LEU A 214 -11.03 2.36 27.64
N THR A 215 -11.59 3.09 28.60
CA THR A 215 -11.50 4.56 28.63
C THR A 215 -10.91 5.12 29.92
N SER A 216 -10.81 4.32 30.99
CA SER A 216 -10.34 4.72 32.31
C SER A 216 -8.93 5.33 32.36
N HIS A 217 -8.07 4.96 31.41
CA HIS A 217 -6.67 5.40 31.32
C HIS A 217 -6.48 6.69 30.50
N TYR A 218 -7.53 7.25 29.90
CA TYR A 218 -7.43 8.49 29.14
C TYR A 218 -7.58 9.74 30.02
N SER A 219 -6.90 10.82 29.62
CA SER A 219 -7.02 12.13 30.28
C SER A 219 -8.46 12.67 30.21
N LYS A 220 -8.86 13.49 31.20
CA LYS A 220 -10.17 14.17 31.22
C LYS A 220 -10.46 14.90 29.90
N ARG A 221 -9.48 15.61 29.33
CA ARG A 221 -9.61 16.31 28.05
C ARG A 221 -9.98 15.35 26.91
N HIS A 222 -9.33 14.19 26.84
CA HIS A 222 -9.59 13.21 25.80
C HIS A 222 -10.95 12.53 26.00
N LEU A 223 -11.34 12.26 27.26
CA LEU A 223 -12.67 11.76 27.58
C LEU A 223 -13.77 12.73 27.15
N TRP A 224 -13.63 14.03 27.38
CA TRP A 224 -14.58 15.04 26.88
C TRP A 224 -14.68 15.06 25.34
N GLN A 225 -13.56 14.84 24.64
CA GLN A 225 -13.57 14.70 23.17
C GLN A 225 -14.32 13.44 22.72
N LEU A 226 -14.07 12.30 23.36
CA LEU A 226 -14.75 11.03 23.06
C LEU A 226 -16.24 11.12 23.38
N LEU A 227 -16.62 11.77 24.49
CA LEU A 227 -18.01 11.90 24.90
C LEU A 227 -18.83 12.67 23.86
N ARG A 228 -18.26 13.75 23.30
CA ARG A 228 -18.90 14.51 22.21
C ARG A 228 -19.14 13.66 20.97
N ILE A 229 -18.20 12.78 20.63
CA ILE A 229 -18.35 11.83 19.51
C ILE A 229 -19.44 10.79 19.83
N GLY A 230 -19.63 10.43 21.10
CA GLY A 230 -20.65 9.47 21.54
C GLY A 230 -22.08 9.96 21.37
N PHE A 231 -22.28 11.27 21.15
CA PHE A 231 -23.56 11.91 20.88
C PHE A 231 -23.74 12.35 19.41
N LEU A 232 -22.97 11.74 18.50
CA LEU A 232 -23.23 11.89 17.06
C LEU A 232 -24.62 11.38 16.67
N ALA A 233 -25.18 11.97 15.63
CA ALA A 233 -26.40 11.53 15.00
C ALA A 233 -26.28 10.05 14.55
N PRO A 234 -27.32 9.22 14.75
CA PRO A 234 -27.25 7.78 14.52
C PRO A 234 -26.92 7.44 13.06
N ASP A 235 -27.44 8.22 12.11
CA ASP A 235 -27.15 8.07 10.68
C ASP A 235 -25.68 8.35 10.32
N ILE A 236 -25.01 9.27 11.03
CA ILE A 236 -23.58 9.51 10.87
C ILE A 236 -22.77 8.32 11.39
N VAL A 237 -23.16 7.75 12.53
CA VAL A 237 -22.53 6.54 13.08
C VAL A 237 -22.72 5.36 12.12
N THR A 238 -23.93 5.15 11.62
CA THR A 238 -24.25 4.12 10.63
C THR A 238 -23.41 4.30 9.36
N ALA A 239 -23.32 5.53 8.84
CA ALA A 239 -22.50 5.81 7.67
C ALA A 239 -21.01 5.57 7.90
N ILE A 240 -20.47 5.81 9.11
CA ILE A 240 -19.09 5.47 9.45
C ILE A 240 -18.89 3.94 9.51
N VAL A 241 -19.83 3.21 10.11
CA VAL A 241 -19.76 1.75 10.27
C VAL A 241 -19.87 1.05 8.92
N GLU A 242 -20.71 1.56 8.03
CA GLU A 242 -20.92 1.04 6.67
C GLU A 242 -19.91 1.60 5.66
N GLY A 243 -19.00 2.48 6.08
CA GLY A 243 -18.00 3.09 5.21
C GLY A 243 -18.51 4.21 4.30
N ARG A 244 -19.81 4.55 4.35
CA ARG A 244 -20.44 5.63 3.58
C ARG A 244 -20.08 7.04 4.06
N GLN A 245 -19.13 7.22 4.99
CA GLN A 245 -18.71 8.55 5.44
C GLN A 245 -18.10 9.38 4.30
N PRO A 246 -18.24 10.73 4.34
CA PRO A 246 -17.58 11.62 3.40
C PRO A 246 -16.05 11.46 3.42
N PRO A 247 -15.35 11.54 2.28
CA PRO A 247 -13.89 11.40 2.23
C PRO A 247 -13.14 12.51 2.98
N SER A 248 -13.83 13.61 3.28
CA SER A 248 -13.32 14.71 4.09
C SER A 248 -13.38 14.42 5.60
N LEU A 249 -14.11 13.38 6.04
CA LEU A 249 -14.22 12.96 7.43
C LEU A 249 -13.12 11.96 7.77
N THR A 250 -12.20 12.37 8.65
CA THR A 250 -11.11 11.52 9.16
C THR A 250 -11.13 11.53 10.68
N GLY A 251 -10.56 10.52 11.33
CA GLY A 251 -10.49 10.50 12.80
C GLY A 251 -9.81 11.74 13.41
N ARG A 252 -8.81 12.29 12.70
CA ARG A 252 -8.17 13.56 13.09
C ARG A 252 -9.11 14.75 12.99
N ARG A 253 -9.94 14.83 11.94
CA ARG A 253 -10.94 15.90 11.81
C ARG A 253 -11.96 15.76 12.94
N LEU A 254 -12.51 14.56 13.15
CA LEU A 254 -13.53 14.32 14.16
C LEU A 254 -13.08 14.68 15.59
N LEU A 255 -11.83 14.37 15.96
CA LEU A 255 -11.25 14.75 17.25
C LEU A 255 -10.93 16.25 17.41
N ARG A 256 -10.80 16.98 16.29
CA ARG A 256 -10.37 18.39 16.28
C ARG A 256 -11.51 19.39 16.10
N VAL A 257 -12.70 18.94 15.71
CA VAL A 257 -13.88 19.81 15.68
C VAL A 257 -14.14 20.25 17.11
N THR A 258 -13.89 21.52 17.43
CA THR A 258 -14.08 22.12 18.76
C THR A 258 -15.52 22.54 18.99
N ASP A 259 -16.27 22.84 17.92
CA ASP A 259 -17.64 23.35 17.99
C ASP A 259 -18.58 22.42 17.22
N LEU A 260 -18.71 21.18 17.70
CA LEU A 260 -19.66 20.23 17.13
C LEU A 260 -21.04 20.56 17.71
N PRO A 261 -22.03 20.96 16.89
CA PRO A 261 -23.36 21.29 17.39
C PRO A 261 -24.01 20.11 18.11
N LEU A 262 -24.86 20.41 19.10
CA LEU A 262 -25.63 19.38 19.80
C LEU A 262 -26.81 18.89 18.97
N ASP A 263 -27.32 19.72 18.06
CA ASP A 263 -28.39 19.34 17.14
C ASP A 263 -27.85 18.52 15.97
N TRP A 264 -28.57 17.46 15.60
CA TRP A 264 -28.13 16.54 14.54
C TRP A 264 -28.06 17.21 13.16
N ALA A 265 -28.88 18.22 12.88
CA ALA A 265 -28.82 18.95 11.61
C ALA A 265 -27.50 19.73 11.46
N GLY A 266 -27.05 20.39 12.52
CA GLY A 266 -25.77 21.07 12.62
C GLY A 266 -24.60 20.10 12.54
N GLN A 267 -24.69 18.94 13.18
CA GLN A 267 -23.67 17.89 13.07
C GLN A 267 -23.48 17.43 11.62
N ARG A 268 -24.58 17.16 10.90
CA ARG A 268 -24.54 16.76 9.49
C ARG A 268 -23.85 17.83 8.64
N ARG A 269 -24.26 19.09 8.77
CA ARG A 269 -23.68 20.22 8.04
C ARG A 269 -22.17 20.38 8.29
N VAL A 270 -21.73 20.31 9.56
CA VAL A 270 -20.31 20.48 9.94
C VAL A 270 -19.44 19.30 9.47
N LEU A 271 -20.00 18.09 9.48
CA LEU A 271 -19.29 16.86 9.12
C LEU A 271 -19.40 16.54 7.62
N GLY A 272 -20.22 17.28 6.87
CA GLY A 272 -20.38 17.15 5.42
C GLY A 272 -21.31 16.02 5.00
N PHE A 273 -22.27 15.68 5.87
CA PHE A 273 -23.41 14.83 5.53
C PHE A 273 -24.54 15.76 5.05
N ASN A 274 -25.07 15.49 3.86
CA ASN A 274 -26.26 16.14 3.31
C ASN A 274 -27.42 15.15 3.34
#